data_AF-A0A7Z9QMP3-F1
#
_entry.id   AF-A0A7Z9QMP3-F1
#
_cell.length_a   1.000
_cell.length_b   1.000
_cell.length_c   1.000
_cell.angle_alpha   90.00
_cell.angle_beta   90.00
_cell.angle_gamma   90.00
#
_symmetry.space_group_name_H-M   'P 1'
#
loop_
_entity.id
_entity.type
_entity.pdbx_description
1 polymer ?
#
loop_
_entity_poly.entity_id
_entity_poly.type
_entity_poly.pdbx_seq_one_letter_code
_entity_poly.pdbx_strand_id
1 'polypeptide(L)'
;MNQNTQIKSGSILLIAFILLFKHGLIVGFCGGVDKVLWFDFALNFSGESVSLILDQRVGYIDQAGRIMIEPQFKGIGSFSEGLAPIRMEGKWGFIDQTSQTMITPQFGGVGRFLGDMARIRVKGRWGYIDKSGQIVIEPQFNQAKSFSQSLAVVQVRQKWGYIDKSGQIVIEPQFNQ
;
A
#
# COMPACT_ATOMS: atom_id res chain seq x y z
N MET A 1 34.73 -9.27 43.07
CA MET A 1 34.26 -7.89 43.32
C MET A 1 34.09 -7.21 41.98
N ASN A 2 32.89 -6.67 41.75
CA ASN A 2 32.55 -5.74 40.67
C ASN A 2 33.56 -4.59 40.57
N GLN A 3 33.72 -4.01 39.37
CA GLN A 3 33.19 -2.68 39.07
C GLN A 3 32.96 -2.49 37.56
N ASN A 4 31.70 -2.27 37.23
CA ASN A 4 31.18 -1.70 36.00
C ASN A 4 31.94 -0.41 35.66
N THR A 5 32.40 -0.28 34.42
CA THR A 5 32.74 1.04 33.86
C THR A 5 31.74 1.36 32.77
N GLN A 6 30.83 2.30 33.08
CA GLN A 6 29.89 2.88 32.15
C GLN A 6 30.63 3.57 31.00
N ILE A 7 30.25 3.27 29.76
CA ILE A 7 30.64 4.06 28.59
C ILE A 7 29.69 5.26 28.52
N LYS A 8 30.28 6.45 28.68
CA LYS A 8 29.59 7.75 28.60
C LYS A 8 29.07 8.00 27.19
N SER A 9 27.85 8.55 27.14
CA SER A 9 27.23 9.19 25.98
C SER A 9 28.18 10.21 25.35
N GLY A 10 28.64 9.94 24.13
CA GLY A 10 29.46 10.81 23.32
C GLY A 10 28.90 10.80 21.89
N SER A 11 28.54 11.98 21.42
CA SER A 11 27.89 12.29 20.14
C SER A 11 28.26 11.35 18.99
N ILE A 12 27.28 10.57 18.51
CA ILE A 12 27.43 9.73 17.32
C ILE A 12 27.46 10.66 16.11
N LEU A 13 28.63 10.80 15.50
CA LEU A 13 28.83 11.51 14.25
C LEU A 13 28.05 10.76 13.15
N LEU A 14 26.99 11.37 12.63
CA LEU A 14 26.16 10.83 11.55
C LEU A 14 26.95 10.91 10.24
N ILE A 15 27.71 9.87 9.90
CA ILE A 15 28.42 9.81 8.62
C ILE A 15 27.49 9.15 7.60
N ALA A 16 26.82 9.96 6.79
CA ALA A 16 26.15 9.48 5.58
C ALA A 16 27.21 9.17 4.51
N PHE A 17 27.35 7.92 4.11
CA PHE A 17 28.14 7.56 2.92
C PHE A 17 27.23 7.59 1.70
N ILE A 18 27.45 8.57 0.81
CA ILE A 18 26.80 8.64 -0.49
C ILE A 18 27.71 7.90 -1.49
N LEU A 19 27.35 6.68 -1.88
CA LEU A 19 27.99 5.99 -2.99
C LEU A 19 27.11 6.13 -4.23
N LEU A 20 27.57 6.93 -5.19
CA LEU A 20 26.94 7.08 -6.50
C LEU A 20 27.40 5.92 -7.41
N PHE A 21 26.51 4.96 -7.68
CA PHE A 21 26.70 4.01 -8.77
C PHE A 21 25.86 4.42 -9.97
N LYS A 22 26.30 4.02 -11.17
CA LYS A 22 25.72 4.37 -12.49
C LYS A 22 24.20 4.10 -12.65
N HIS A 23 23.54 3.45 -11.69
CA HIS A 23 22.12 3.05 -11.78
C HIS A 23 21.28 3.38 -10.53
N GLY A 24 21.76 4.12 -9.53
CA GLY A 24 20.92 4.48 -8.38
C GLY A 24 21.66 5.09 -7.19
N LEU A 25 20.90 5.84 -6.39
CA LEU A 25 21.33 6.46 -5.13
C LEU A 25 21.06 5.48 -3.98
N ILE A 26 22.10 5.10 -3.24
CA ILE A 26 21.97 4.37 -1.97
C ILE A 26 22.21 5.35 -0.83
N VAL A 27 21.24 5.50 0.07
CA VAL A 27 21.41 6.23 1.34
C VAL A 27 21.32 5.21 2.46
N GLY A 28 22.47 4.84 3.03
CA GLY A 28 22.53 3.97 4.20
C GLY A 28 22.56 4.80 5.48
N PHE A 29 21.66 4.50 6.43
CA PHE A 29 21.74 5.00 7.79
C PHE A 29 22.19 3.87 8.71
N CYS A 30 23.34 4.03 9.38
CA CYS A 30 23.77 3.11 10.42
C CYS A 30 23.33 3.66 11.79
N GLY A 31 22.11 3.30 12.20
CA GLY A 31 21.62 3.60 13.55
C GLY A 31 21.66 2.35 14.43
N GLY A 32 22.76 2.13 15.14
CA GLY A 32 22.80 1.35 16.40
C GLY A 32 22.05 0.00 16.49
N VAL A 33 21.94 -0.77 15.41
CA VAL A 33 21.48 -2.17 15.46
C VAL A 33 22.43 -3.04 14.66
N ASP A 34 22.72 -4.25 15.16
CA ASP A 34 23.67 -5.25 14.64
C ASP A 34 23.33 -5.79 13.22
N LYS A 35 22.49 -5.10 12.45
CA LYS A 35 22.09 -5.49 11.09
C LYS A 35 22.34 -4.33 10.13
N VAL A 36 23.34 -4.52 9.27
CA VAL A 36 23.51 -3.73 8.06
C VAL A 36 22.40 -4.12 7.10
N LEU A 37 21.45 -3.21 6.86
CA LEU A 37 20.40 -3.40 5.86
C LEU A 37 20.90 -2.87 4.51
N TRP A 38 20.96 -3.75 3.52
CA TRP A 38 21.28 -3.41 2.14
C TRP A 38 20.01 -2.92 1.47
N PHE A 39 19.93 -1.67 1.04
CA PHE A 39 18.73 -1.12 0.40
C PHE A 39 18.90 -1.13 -1.12
N ASP A 40 17.95 -1.74 -1.84
CA ASP A 40 18.00 -1.72 -3.30
C ASP A 40 17.46 -0.40 -3.85
N PHE A 41 16.27 0.06 -3.41
CA PHE A 41 15.68 1.33 -3.85
C PHE A 41 14.62 1.87 -2.87
N ALA A 42 14.62 3.19 -2.63
CA ALA A 42 13.51 3.93 -2.02
C ALA A 42 12.74 4.65 -3.14
N LEU A 43 11.52 4.23 -3.43
CA LEU A 43 10.72 4.77 -4.53
C LEU A 43 9.33 5.16 -4.02
N ASN A 44 8.92 6.36 -4.41
CA ASN A 44 7.67 7.06 -4.09
C ASN A 44 7.60 7.77 -2.73
N PHE A 45 7.60 9.10 -2.83
CA PHE A 45 7.25 10.03 -1.75
C PHE A 45 5.73 10.26 -1.80
N SER A 46 4.97 9.68 -0.87
CA SER A 46 3.59 10.11 -0.61
C SER A 46 3.48 10.63 0.82
N GLY A 47 3.70 11.94 0.99
CA GLY A 47 3.48 12.68 2.23
C GLY A 47 4.40 12.29 3.40
N GLU A 48 3.95 11.35 4.22
CA GLU A 48 4.51 11.06 5.56
C GLU A 48 5.45 9.84 5.61
N SER A 49 5.58 9.07 4.54
CA SER A 49 6.38 7.85 4.50
C SER A 49 6.88 7.51 3.09
N VAL A 50 7.92 6.68 3.03
CA VAL A 50 8.58 6.23 1.81
C VAL A 50 8.51 4.70 1.75
N SER A 51 8.25 4.14 0.57
CA SER A 51 8.32 2.69 0.36
C SER A 51 9.77 2.24 0.19
N LEU A 52 10.13 1.16 0.89
CA LEU A 52 11.44 0.53 0.82
C LEU A 52 11.36 -0.81 0.09
N ILE A 53 12.28 -1.08 -0.84
CA ILE A 53 12.38 -2.37 -1.53
C ILE A 53 13.63 -3.13 -1.06
N LEU A 54 13.44 -4.35 -0.56
CA LEU A 54 14.47 -5.33 -0.21
C LEU A 54 14.12 -6.70 -0.81
N ASP A 55 15.00 -7.32 -1.59
CA ASP A 55 14.77 -8.66 -2.18
C ASP A 55 13.42 -8.80 -2.92
N GLN A 56 13.04 -7.78 -3.70
CA GLN A 56 11.74 -7.67 -4.39
C GLN A 56 10.51 -7.60 -3.47
N ARG A 57 10.71 -7.39 -2.17
CA ARG A 57 9.66 -7.17 -1.19
C ARG A 57 9.63 -5.70 -0.78
N VAL A 58 8.43 -5.20 -0.51
CA VAL A 58 8.20 -3.80 -0.19
C VAL A 58 7.78 -3.67 1.27
N GLY A 59 8.38 -2.69 1.95
CA GLY A 59 8.01 -2.21 3.29
C GLY A 59 7.80 -0.70 3.29
N TYR A 60 7.58 -0.11 4.47
CA TYR A 60 7.47 1.33 4.67
C TYR A 60 8.44 1.81 5.72
N ILE A 61 9.06 2.94 5.44
CA ILE A 61 9.86 3.72 6.39
C ILE A 61 9.22 5.10 6.59
N ASP A 62 9.33 5.65 7.79
CA ASP A 62 8.94 7.04 8.03
C ASP A 62 10.01 8.03 7.53
N GLN A 63 9.75 9.33 7.66
CA GLN A 63 10.70 10.38 7.26
C GLN A 63 12.03 10.35 8.04
N ALA A 64 12.05 9.74 9.23
CA ALA A 64 13.26 9.55 10.03
C ALA A 64 14.03 8.26 9.65
N GLY A 65 13.55 7.51 8.65
CA GLY A 65 14.15 6.25 8.21
C GLY A 65 13.83 5.07 9.12
N ARG A 66 12.89 5.20 10.06
CA ARG A 66 12.46 4.10 10.92
C ARG A 66 11.56 3.15 10.12
N ILE A 67 11.85 1.86 10.20
CA ILE A 67 11.01 0.82 9.57
C ILE A 67 9.67 0.77 10.31
N MET A 68 8.62 1.16 9.62
CA MET A 68 7.23 1.07 10.08
C MET A 68 6.62 -0.27 9.69
N ILE A 69 6.99 -0.76 8.51
CA ILE A 69 6.52 -2.02 7.94
C ILE A 69 7.72 -2.76 7.34
N GLU A 70 8.04 -3.92 7.91
CA GLU A 70 9.13 -4.76 7.42
C GLU A 70 8.88 -5.20 5.96
N PRO A 71 9.90 -5.19 5.08
CA PRO A 71 9.79 -5.64 3.69
C PRO A 71 9.38 -7.11 3.57
N GLN A 72 8.08 -7.36 3.47
CA GLN A 72 7.51 -8.70 3.40
C GLN A 72 6.50 -8.89 2.27
N PHE A 73 6.02 -7.80 1.64
CA PHE A 73 4.97 -7.85 0.64
C PHE A 73 5.52 -7.79 -0.78
N LYS A 74 4.89 -8.50 -1.73
CA LYS A 74 5.24 -8.40 -3.16
C LYS A 74 4.78 -7.09 -3.81
N GLY A 75 4.01 -6.29 -3.09
CA GLY A 75 3.55 -4.98 -3.51
C GLY A 75 2.76 -4.33 -2.40
N ILE A 76 2.90 -3.02 -2.27
CA ILE A 76 2.16 -2.21 -1.32
C ILE A 76 1.76 -0.92 -2.02
N GLY A 77 0.50 -0.52 -1.88
CA GLY A 77 0.03 0.78 -2.35
C GLY A 77 -0.04 1.77 -1.20
N SER A 78 -0.12 3.05 -1.52
CA SER A 78 -0.22 4.12 -0.52
C SER A 78 -1.43 3.95 0.39
N PHE A 79 -1.24 4.35 1.65
CA PHE A 79 -2.31 4.49 2.61
C PHE A 79 -3.39 5.47 2.11
N SER A 80 -4.64 5.10 2.32
CA SER A 80 -5.81 5.91 2.07
C SER A 80 -6.86 5.55 3.11
N GLU A 81 -7.39 6.54 3.83
CA GLU A 81 -8.38 6.32 4.90
C GLU A 81 -7.94 5.28 5.95
N GLY A 82 -6.65 5.30 6.31
CA GLY A 82 -6.06 4.40 7.32
C GLY A 82 -5.68 3.00 6.83
N LEU A 83 -5.98 2.65 5.57
CA LEU A 83 -5.67 1.33 5.01
C LEU A 83 -4.77 1.41 3.77
N ALA A 84 -3.85 0.47 3.65
CA ALA A 84 -2.98 0.31 2.48
C ALA A 84 -3.23 -1.04 1.80
N PRO A 85 -3.38 -1.09 0.46
CA PRO A 85 -3.49 -2.36 -0.24
C PRO A 85 -2.14 -3.08 -0.26
N ILE A 86 -2.12 -4.35 0.11
CA ILE A 86 -0.95 -5.22 0.07
C ILE A 86 -1.14 -6.36 -0.91
N ARG A 87 -0.04 -6.85 -1.48
CA ARG A 87 -0.02 -8.03 -2.33
C ARG A 87 0.84 -9.14 -1.72
N MET A 88 0.22 -10.28 -1.48
CA MET A 88 0.88 -11.52 -1.05
C MET A 88 0.46 -12.66 -1.98
N GLU A 89 1.43 -13.48 -2.42
CA GLU A 89 1.16 -14.67 -3.24
C GLU A 89 0.26 -14.41 -4.46
N GLY A 90 0.39 -13.21 -5.05
CA GLY A 90 -0.39 -12.80 -6.21
C GLY A 90 -1.81 -12.28 -5.90
N LYS A 91 -2.28 -12.38 -4.66
CA LYS A 91 -3.56 -11.85 -4.17
C LYS A 91 -3.38 -10.52 -3.45
N TRP A 92 -4.45 -9.75 -3.43
CA TRP A 92 -4.52 -8.45 -2.78
C TRP A 92 -5.42 -8.45 -1.56
N GLY A 93 -4.98 -7.74 -0.53
CA GLY A 93 -5.69 -7.49 0.73
C GLY A 93 -5.34 -6.11 1.26
N PHE A 94 -5.56 -5.86 2.55
CA PHE A 94 -5.32 -4.56 3.18
C PHE A 94 -4.70 -4.70 4.56
N ILE A 95 -3.80 -3.78 4.87
CA ILE A 95 -3.24 -3.58 6.21
C ILE A 95 -3.57 -2.19 6.73
N ASP A 96 -3.50 -2.02 8.04
CA ASP A 96 -3.53 -0.71 8.69
C ASP A 96 -2.11 -0.11 8.85
N GLN A 97 -2.02 1.05 9.50
CA GLN A 97 -0.75 1.73 9.77
C GLN A 97 0.15 1.00 10.78
N THR A 98 -0.39 0.02 11.52
CA THR A 98 0.35 -0.80 12.48
C THR A 98 0.91 -2.08 11.85
N SER A 99 0.76 -2.24 10.52
CA SER A 99 1.04 -3.47 9.77
C SER A 99 0.10 -4.63 10.09
N GLN A 100 -0.99 -4.39 10.81
CA GLN A 100 -2.00 -5.41 11.06
C GLN A 100 -2.78 -5.67 9.77
N THR A 101 -2.90 -6.93 9.39
CA THR A 101 -3.75 -7.33 8.26
C THR A 101 -5.22 -7.18 8.65
N MET A 102 -5.89 -6.21 8.04
CA MET A 102 -7.31 -5.95 8.24
C MET A 102 -8.17 -6.77 7.30
N ILE A 103 -7.69 -6.99 6.07
CA ILE A 103 -8.37 -7.78 5.06
C ILE A 103 -7.36 -8.73 4.44
N THR A 104 -7.49 -10.02 4.74
CA THR A 104 -6.57 -11.06 4.24
C THR A 104 -6.51 -11.04 2.71
N PRO A 105 -5.29 -11.12 2.11
CA PRO A 105 -5.17 -11.14 0.66
C PRO A 105 -5.92 -12.30 0.00
N GLN A 106 -6.97 -11.95 -0.75
CA GLN A 106 -7.83 -12.92 -1.43
C GLN A 106 -8.29 -12.44 -2.81
N PHE A 107 -8.18 -11.15 -3.10
CA PHE A 107 -8.68 -10.55 -4.33
C PHE A 107 -7.65 -10.60 -5.45
N GLY A 108 -8.11 -10.73 -6.70
CA GLY A 108 -7.27 -10.67 -7.89
C GLY A 108 -6.81 -9.24 -8.24
N GLY A 109 -7.33 -8.23 -7.55
CA GLY A 109 -7.01 -6.82 -7.72
C GLY A 109 -7.84 -5.98 -6.76
N VAL A 110 -7.31 -4.84 -6.33
CA VAL A 110 -7.98 -3.90 -5.44
C VAL A 110 -7.71 -2.46 -5.88
N GLY A 111 -8.61 -1.55 -5.55
CA GLY A 111 -8.33 -0.11 -5.48
C GLY A 111 -8.04 0.30 -4.03
N ARG A 112 -7.55 1.52 -3.84
CA ARG A 112 -7.48 2.13 -2.51
C ARG A 112 -8.90 2.41 -1.98
N PHE A 113 -9.04 2.50 -0.66
CA PHE A 113 -10.29 2.98 -0.04
C PHE A 113 -10.51 4.46 -0.35
N LEU A 114 -11.71 4.79 -0.86
CA LEU A 114 -12.19 6.15 -1.10
C LEU A 114 -13.69 6.19 -0.81
N GLY A 115 -14.10 7.08 0.10
CA GLY A 115 -15.49 7.22 0.53
C GLY A 115 -16.03 5.96 1.19
N ASP A 116 -15.20 5.31 2.04
CA ASP A 116 -15.46 4.08 2.79
C ASP A 116 -15.55 2.78 1.98
N MET A 117 -15.34 2.85 0.65
CA MET A 117 -15.38 1.67 -0.21
C MET A 117 -14.09 1.50 -1.00
N ALA A 118 -13.73 0.24 -1.26
CA ALA A 118 -12.66 -0.11 -2.18
C ALA A 118 -13.20 -1.03 -3.27
N ARG A 119 -12.83 -0.76 -4.52
CA ARG A 119 -13.14 -1.69 -5.62
C ARG A 119 -12.28 -2.95 -5.50
N ILE A 120 -12.85 -4.12 -5.75
CA ILE A 120 -12.16 -5.40 -5.73
C ILE A 120 -12.43 -6.20 -6.98
N ARG A 121 -11.48 -7.04 -7.38
CA ARG A 121 -11.61 -7.91 -8.55
C ARG A 121 -11.63 -9.38 -8.14
N VAL A 122 -12.71 -10.07 -8.45
CA VAL A 122 -12.89 -11.51 -8.23
C VAL A 122 -13.29 -12.14 -9.56
N LYS A 123 -12.61 -13.23 -9.94
CA LYS A 123 -12.87 -13.96 -11.20
C LYS A 123 -12.99 -13.04 -12.44
N GLY A 124 -12.17 -11.99 -12.50
CA GLY A 124 -12.12 -11.04 -13.62
C GLY A 124 -13.21 -9.95 -13.62
N ARG A 125 -14.11 -9.93 -12.64
CA ARG A 125 -15.17 -8.91 -12.50
C ARG A 125 -14.87 -8.00 -11.31
N TRP A 126 -15.28 -6.74 -11.43
CA TRP A 126 -15.13 -5.75 -10.37
C TRP A 126 -16.41 -5.60 -9.55
N GLY A 127 -16.24 -5.49 -8.24
CA GLY A 127 -17.26 -5.15 -7.24
C GLY A 127 -16.65 -4.23 -6.19
N TYR A 128 -17.30 -4.09 -5.03
CA TYR A 128 -16.84 -3.21 -3.96
C TYR A 128 -16.96 -3.88 -2.60
N ILE A 129 -16.02 -3.54 -1.71
CA ILE A 129 -16.03 -3.92 -0.30
C ILE A 129 -16.05 -2.69 0.60
N ASP A 130 -16.50 -2.86 1.83
CA ASP A 130 -16.30 -1.89 2.91
C ASP A 130 -14.96 -2.13 3.65
N LYS A 131 -14.70 -1.32 4.68
CA LYS A 131 -13.48 -1.38 5.51
C LYS A 131 -13.36 -2.65 6.37
N SER A 132 -14.46 -3.38 6.60
CA SER A 132 -14.44 -4.70 7.25
C SER A 132 -14.02 -5.82 6.31
N GLY A 133 -14.02 -5.54 5.00
CA GLY A 133 -13.76 -6.52 3.95
C GLY A 133 -15.03 -7.23 3.45
N GLN A 134 -16.21 -6.82 3.92
CA GLN A 134 -17.49 -7.35 3.45
C GLN A 134 -17.77 -6.82 2.05
N ILE A 135 -18.21 -7.70 1.15
CA ILE A 135 -18.65 -7.32 -0.20
C ILE A 135 -19.98 -6.58 -0.06
N VAL A 136 -19.98 -5.30 -0.44
CA VAL A 136 -21.17 -4.43 -0.44
C VAL A 136 -21.81 -4.34 -1.82
N ILE A 137 -21.03 -4.56 -2.88
CA ILE A 137 -21.52 -4.66 -4.25
C ILE A 137 -20.81 -5.85 -4.90
N GLU A 138 -21.60 -6.85 -5.30
CA GLU A 138 -21.07 -8.09 -5.87
C GLU A 138 -20.21 -7.84 -7.12
N PRO A 139 -19.13 -8.62 -7.34
CA PRO A 139 -18.30 -8.52 -8.53
C PRO A 139 -19.08 -8.82 -9.82
N GLN A 140 -19.56 -7.77 -10.47
CA GLN A 140 -20.42 -7.87 -11.64
C GLN A 140 -20.06 -6.91 -12.77
N PHE A 141 -19.03 -6.07 -12.62
CA PHE A 141 -18.65 -5.10 -13.65
C PHE A 141 -17.43 -5.54 -14.44
N ASN A 142 -17.36 -5.21 -15.72
CA ASN A 142 -16.16 -5.43 -16.55
C ASN A 142 -15.01 -4.53 -16.10
N GLN A 143 -15.34 -3.28 -15.75
CA GLN A 143 -14.44 -2.30 -15.15
C GLN A 143 -15.22 -1.48 -14.12
N ALA A 144 -14.51 -0.93 -13.14
CA ALA A 144 -15.09 -0.09 -12.10
C ALA A 144 -14.09 1.00 -11.67
N LYS A 145 -14.54 2.24 -11.52
CA LYS A 145 -13.76 3.34 -10.91
C LYS A 145 -14.09 3.47 -9.43
N SER A 146 -13.23 4.13 -8.66
CA SER A 146 -13.53 4.44 -7.26
C SER A 146 -14.74 5.38 -7.15
N PHE A 147 -15.44 5.32 -6.02
CA PHE A 147 -16.52 6.25 -5.73
C PHE A 147 -15.98 7.68 -5.57
N SER A 148 -16.75 8.64 -6.08
CA SER A 148 -16.56 10.07 -5.87
C SER A 148 -17.94 10.71 -5.79
N GLN A 149 -18.20 11.54 -4.77
CA GLN A 149 -19.50 12.18 -4.58
C GLN A 149 -20.68 11.18 -4.65
N SER A 150 -20.52 10.01 -4.02
CA SER A 150 -21.51 8.92 -3.97
C SER A 150 -21.83 8.21 -5.29
N LEU A 151 -21.12 8.51 -6.38
CA LEU A 151 -21.25 7.81 -7.65
C LEU A 151 -19.94 7.11 -8.04
N ALA A 152 -20.07 5.99 -8.75
CA ALA A 152 -18.94 5.33 -9.39
C ALA A 152 -19.23 5.02 -10.85
N VAL A 153 -18.22 5.21 -11.69
CA VAL A 153 -18.30 4.82 -13.10
C VAL A 153 -18.02 3.33 -13.22
N VAL A 154 -18.92 2.61 -13.89
CA VAL A 154 -18.77 1.17 -14.15
C VAL A 154 -18.93 0.88 -15.63
N GLN A 155 -18.29 -0.20 -16.07
CA GLN A 155 -18.43 -0.71 -17.43
C GLN A 155 -19.19 -2.04 -17.42
N VAL A 156 -20.24 -2.12 -18.23
CA VAL A 156 -21.03 -3.34 -18.46
C VAL A 156 -21.15 -3.54 -19.96
N ARG A 157 -20.78 -4.74 -20.46
CA ARG A 157 -20.84 -5.06 -21.89
C ARG A 157 -20.19 -3.98 -22.78
N GLN A 158 -19.00 -3.53 -22.37
CA GLN A 158 -18.18 -2.50 -23.02
C GLN A 158 -18.70 -1.05 -22.98
N LYS A 159 -19.91 -0.80 -22.45
CA LYS A 159 -20.44 0.56 -22.28
C LYS A 159 -20.26 1.05 -20.85
N TRP A 160 -20.07 2.35 -20.69
CA TRP A 160 -19.91 3.01 -19.41
C TRP A 160 -21.22 3.61 -18.92
N GLY A 161 -21.46 3.48 -17.63
CA GLY A 161 -22.59 4.05 -16.90
C GLY A 161 -22.17 4.41 -15.48
N TYR A 162 -23.15 4.78 -14.66
CA TYR A 162 -22.93 5.19 -13.27
C TYR A 162 -23.77 4.36 -12.32
N ILE A 163 -23.20 4.02 -11.17
CA ILE A 163 -23.90 3.39 -10.05
C ILE A 163 -23.83 4.26 -8.79
N ASP A 164 -24.80 4.07 -7.90
CA ASP A 164 -24.77 4.59 -6.54
C ASP A 164 -24.04 3.63 -5.58
N LYS A 165 -23.94 4.01 -4.30
CA LYS A 165 -23.29 3.21 -3.25
C LYS A 165 -23.98 1.88 -2.94
N SER A 166 -25.25 1.69 -3.35
CA SER A 166 -25.94 0.40 -3.24
C SER A 166 -25.66 -0.51 -4.44
N GLY A 167 -24.99 0.00 -5.46
CA GLY A 167 -24.72 -0.72 -6.71
C GLY A 167 -25.85 -0.62 -7.74
N GLN A 168 -26.88 0.21 -7.49
CA GLN A 168 -27.95 0.46 -8.45
C GLN A 168 -27.46 1.38 -9.56
N ILE A 169 -27.88 1.07 -10.79
CA ILE A 169 -27.57 1.88 -11.97
C ILE A 169 -28.34 3.20 -11.88
N VAL A 170 -27.60 4.31 -11.80
CA VAL A 170 -28.14 5.68 -11.84
C VAL A 170 -28.17 6.20 -13.28
N ILE A 171 -27.18 5.84 -14.08
CA ILE A 171 -27.13 6.15 -15.51
C ILE A 171 -26.79 4.88 -16.26
N GLU A 172 -27.70 4.46 -17.13
CA GLU A 172 -27.57 3.25 -17.94
C GLU A 172 -26.25 3.23 -18.73
N PRO A 173 -25.57 2.06 -18.79
CA PRO A 173 -24.36 1.90 -19.59
C PRO A 173 -24.60 2.18 -21.08
N GLN A 174 -24.26 3.38 -21.52
CA GLN A 174 -24.51 3.86 -22.89
C GLN A 174 -23.31 4.54 -23.54
N PHE A 175 -22.32 4.98 -22.75
CA PHE A 175 -21.17 5.72 -23.26
C PHE A 175 -20.07 4.77 -23.74
N ASN A 176 -19.42 5.13 -24.84
CA ASN A 176 -18.21 4.46 -25.30
C ASN A 176 -16.98 5.11 -24.65
N GLN A 177 -15.84 4.43 -24.76
CA GLN A 177 -14.56 4.93 -24.25
C GLN A 177 -14.05 6.11 -25.08
#